data_AF-A0A9X7XQ40-F1
#
_entry.id   AF-A0A9X7XQ40-F1
#
_cell.length_a   1.000
_cell.length_b   1.000
_cell.length_c   1.000
_cell.angle_alpha   90.00
_cell.angle_beta   90.00
_cell.angle_gamma   90.00
#
_symmetry.space_group_name_H-M   'P 1'
#
loop_
_entity.id
_entity.type
_entity.pdbx_description
1 polymer ?
#
loop_
_entity_poly.entity_id
_entity_poly.type
_entity_poly.pdbx_seq_one_letter_code
_entity_poly.pdbx_strand_id
1 'polypeptide(L)'
;MFKTTRWKRLALQTALVAGLLPVTSAFAQTIQVAPGDTLGNIAYKNQITVEQLKLANQLTSDMILVGQKLYIPPRSTVYTVKRGDVLWKIAANHGVSIQTIVNTNNLQTTEILIGQKLLIPTQEPAAETPQPKPKAEQDKPWVENTRYQVVKGDTPWTISIAHGIPFTEFLQVNKLSESDYLQIGQVVTIPVHHIPKTATAGAKYGEYLDWFEAAQYLFPINATAKVTDFATGKSFMVKRTIGASHSDTEPLTAADSAAIKSIWRGSFSWSIRPVIVEVDGRRLAASMSSMPHSIEYIADNDFDGHFDIHFPGSLRHKDNLIDPDHQAAIRIAAGK
;
A
#
# COMPACT_ATOMS: atom_id res chain seq x y z
N MET A 1 43.00 -33.21 66.73
CA MET A 1 43.08 -34.09 65.55
C MET A 1 41.75 -34.00 64.81
N PHE A 2 41.80 -33.86 63.48
CA PHE A 2 40.71 -33.76 62.50
C PHE A 2 39.91 -32.45 62.35
N LYS A 3 40.05 -31.93 61.12
CA LYS A 3 39.36 -30.83 60.47
C LYS A 3 37.89 -31.18 60.23
N THR A 4 36.99 -30.19 60.28
CA THR A 4 35.78 -30.19 59.44
C THR A 4 35.43 -28.81 58.92
N THR A 5 35.32 -28.77 57.61
CA THR A 5 34.96 -27.71 56.67
C THR A 5 33.48 -27.31 56.78
N ARG A 6 33.16 -26.03 56.51
CA ARG A 6 31.95 -25.65 55.75
C ARG A 6 32.10 -24.22 55.21
N TRP A 7 32.43 -24.13 53.92
CA TRP A 7 32.48 -22.87 53.17
C TRP A 7 31.11 -22.58 52.57
N LYS A 8 30.67 -21.33 52.73
CA LYS A 8 29.48 -20.74 52.10
C LYS A 8 29.72 -20.69 50.59
N ARG A 9 28.81 -21.26 49.79
CA ARG A 9 28.81 -21.11 48.33
C ARG A 9 28.37 -19.69 48.00
N LEU A 10 29.31 -18.89 47.48
CA LEU A 10 29.03 -17.62 46.82
C LEU A 10 28.55 -17.96 45.39
N ALA A 11 27.29 -17.68 45.09
CA ALA A 11 26.76 -17.81 43.74
C ALA A 11 27.31 -16.65 42.89
N LEU A 12 28.21 -16.96 41.97
CA LEU A 12 28.72 -16.02 40.98
C LEU A 12 27.63 -15.81 39.92
N GLN A 13 27.00 -14.63 39.90
CA GLN A 13 26.17 -14.21 38.78
C GLN A 13 27.09 -13.92 37.59
N THR A 14 27.17 -14.85 36.65
CA THR A 14 27.75 -14.60 35.33
C THR A 14 26.77 -13.75 34.52
N ALA A 15 27.12 -12.49 34.30
CA ALA A 15 26.46 -11.65 33.30
C ALA A 15 26.70 -12.27 31.92
N LEU A 16 25.64 -12.82 31.32
CA LEU A 16 25.66 -13.24 29.93
C LEU A 16 25.60 -11.98 29.07
N VAL A 17 26.75 -11.50 28.60
CA VAL A 17 26.79 -10.53 27.50
C VAL A 17 26.38 -11.31 26.25
N ALA A 18 25.10 -11.25 25.91
CA ALA A 18 24.61 -11.71 24.62
C ALA A 18 25.19 -10.76 23.56
N GLY A 19 26.33 -11.14 22.99
CA GLY A 19 26.82 -10.50 21.77
C GLY A 19 25.75 -10.65 20.70
N LEU A 20 25.15 -9.54 20.25
CA LEU A 20 24.36 -9.54 19.04
C LEU A 20 25.26 -10.02 17.91
N LEU A 21 25.04 -11.25 17.44
CA LEU A 21 25.47 -11.61 16.11
C LEU A 21 24.74 -10.68 15.13
N PRO A 22 25.41 -10.09 14.15
CA PRO A 22 24.73 -9.33 13.12
C PRO A 22 23.78 -10.28 12.40
N VAL A 23 22.48 -10.02 12.50
CA VAL A 23 21.48 -10.64 11.63
C VAL A 23 21.79 -10.12 10.23
N THR A 24 22.47 -10.93 9.42
CA THR A 24 22.69 -10.62 8.02
C THR A 24 21.34 -10.72 7.34
N SER A 25 20.74 -9.56 7.06
CA SER A 25 19.65 -9.47 6.11
C SER A 25 20.14 -10.11 4.80
N ALA A 26 19.40 -11.08 4.27
CA ALA A 26 19.70 -11.74 3.00
C ALA A 26 19.46 -10.73 1.85
N PHE A 27 20.38 -9.77 1.75
CA PHE A 27 20.55 -8.98 0.55
C PHE A 27 21.05 -9.89 -0.56
N ALA A 28 20.63 -9.60 -1.77
CA ALA A 28 21.12 -10.27 -2.96
C ALA A 28 22.65 -10.25 -2.99
N GLN A 29 23.25 -11.43 -3.10
CA GLN A 29 24.69 -11.61 -3.04
C GLN A 29 25.25 -11.79 -4.44
N THR A 30 26.28 -11.03 -4.81
CA THR A 30 27.08 -11.34 -6.00
C THR A 30 28.24 -12.23 -5.60
N ILE A 31 28.40 -13.37 -6.27
CA ILE A 31 29.55 -14.26 -6.11
C ILE A 31 30.46 -14.18 -7.33
N GLN A 32 31.73 -14.52 -7.16
CA GLN A 32 32.68 -14.67 -8.25
C GLN A 32 32.97 -16.16 -8.46
N VAL A 33 32.77 -16.66 -9.68
CA VAL A 33 32.95 -18.08 -10.05
C VAL A 33 34.39 -18.50 -9.82
N ALA A 34 34.60 -19.53 -8.99
CA ALA A 34 35.90 -20.09 -8.67
C ALA A 34 36.23 -21.31 -9.56
N PRO A 35 37.51 -21.73 -9.64
CA PRO A 35 37.87 -22.98 -10.28
C PRO A 35 37.08 -24.16 -9.69
N GLY A 36 36.41 -24.93 -10.56
CA GLY A 36 35.59 -26.09 -10.16
C GLY A 36 34.12 -25.78 -9.83
N ASP A 37 33.69 -24.51 -9.92
CA ASP A 37 32.28 -24.17 -9.81
C ASP A 37 31.48 -24.60 -11.06
N THR A 38 30.23 -24.97 -10.83
CA THR A 38 29.22 -25.27 -11.86
C THR A 38 27.93 -24.53 -11.47
N LEU A 39 27.02 -24.29 -12.41
CA LEU A 39 25.71 -23.73 -12.02
C LEU A 39 24.99 -24.63 -11.02
N GLY A 40 25.13 -25.95 -11.14
CA GLY A 40 24.49 -26.93 -10.25
C GLY A 40 24.97 -26.82 -8.80
N ASN A 41 26.29 -26.80 -8.56
CA ASN A 41 26.81 -26.72 -7.19
C ASN A 41 26.61 -25.32 -6.58
N ILE A 42 26.67 -24.25 -7.38
CA ILE A 42 26.35 -22.89 -6.92
C ILE A 42 24.88 -22.80 -6.51
N ALA A 43 23.97 -23.28 -7.36
CA ALA A 43 22.54 -23.25 -7.08
C ALA A 43 22.21 -24.07 -5.82
N TYR A 44 22.76 -25.28 -5.71
CA TYR A 44 22.60 -26.15 -4.54
C TYR A 44 23.08 -25.48 -3.25
N LYS A 45 24.28 -24.88 -3.24
CA LYS A 45 24.83 -24.18 -2.07
C LYS A 45 23.94 -23.02 -1.61
N ASN A 46 23.27 -22.35 -2.55
CA ASN A 46 22.43 -21.18 -2.28
C ASN A 46 20.94 -21.52 -2.16
N GLN A 47 20.58 -22.81 -2.17
CA GLN A 47 19.19 -23.29 -2.05
C GLN A 47 18.25 -22.69 -3.11
N ILE A 48 18.75 -22.53 -4.33
CA ILE A 48 17.99 -22.13 -5.52
C ILE A 48 18.15 -23.18 -6.63
N THR A 49 17.36 -23.08 -7.68
CA THR A 49 17.50 -23.94 -8.86
C THR A 49 18.49 -23.34 -9.86
N VAL A 50 19.05 -24.20 -10.72
CA VAL A 50 19.88 -23.75 -11.86
C VAL A 50 19.08 -22.79 -12.75
N GLU A 51 17.78 -23.06 -12.95
CA GLU A 51 16.91 -22.18 -13.74
C GLU A 51 16.79 -20.78 -13.12
N GLN A 52 16.64 -20.69 -11.79
CA GLN A 52 16.57 -19.40 -11.10
C GLN A 52 17.87 -18.60 -11.23
N LEU A 53 19.00 -19.28 -11.05
CA LEU A 53 20.31 -18.69 -11.19
C LEU A 53 20.55 -18.19 -12.63
N LYS A 54 20.12 -18.95 -13.63
CA LYS A 54 20.23 -18.56 -15.05
C LYS A 54 19.35 -17.37 -15.39
N LEU A 55 18.09 -17.37 -14.93
CA LEU A 55 17.15 -16.26 -15.16
C LEU A 55 17.70 -14.94 -14.56
N ALA A 56 18.18 -14.98 -13.33
CA ALA A 56 18.69 -13.79 -12.65
C ALA A 56 19.94 -13.19 -13.31
N ASN A 57 20.70 -14.02 -14.03
CA ASN A 57 21.96 -13.63 -14.69
C ASN A 57 21.86 -13.59 -16.22
N GLN A 58 20.66 -13.74 -16.78
CA GLN A 58 20.42 -13.77 -18.22
C GLN A 58 21.28 -14.82 -18.97
N LEU A 59 21.56 -15.96 -18.33
CA LEU A 59 22.39 -17.02 -18.91
C LEU A 59 21.56 -17.93 -19.83
N THR A 60 22.03 -18.12 -21.06
CA THR A 60 21.38 -18.99 -22.04
C THR A 60 21.92 -20.43 -22.02
N SER A 61 23.08 -20.66 -21.41
CA SER A 61 23.72 -21.99 -21.31
C SER A 61 24.17 -22.28 -19.87
N ASP A 62 24.67 -23.50 -19.64
CA ASP A 62 25.21 -23.90 -18.34
C ASP A 62 26.72 -23.59 -18.20
N MET A 63 27.33 -23.00 -19.23
CA MET A 63 28.73 -22.60 -19.23
C MET A 63 28.93 -21.31 -18.43
N ILE A 64 29.85 -21.36 -17.47
CA ILE A 64 30.31 -20.23 -16.68
C ILE A 64 31.84 -20.17 -16.69
N LEU A 65 32.41 -18.97 -16.61
CA LEU A 65 33.86 -18.77 -16.65
C LEU A 65 34.40 -18.46 -15.27
N VAL A 66 35.59 -18.98 -14.95
CA VAL A 66 36.32 -18.60 -13.73
C VAL A 66 36.51 -17.08 -13.73
N GLY A 67 36.17 -16.45 -12.61
CA GLY A 67 36.20 -15.00 -12.44
C GLY A 67 34.90 -14.28 -12.83
N GLN A 68 33.94 -14.95 -13.46
CA GLN A 68 32.62 -14.39 -13.80
C GLN A 68 31.87 -14.02 -12.52
N LYS A 69 31.22 -12.85 -12.51
CA LYS A 69 30.33 -12.46 -11.40
C LYS A 69 28.92 -12.97 -11.68
N LEU A 70 28.35 -13.69 -10.72
CA LEU A 70 26.97 -14.15 -10.75
C LEU A 70 26.19 -13.54 -9.60
N TYR A 71 25.07 -12.93 -9.93
CA TYR A 71 24.05 -12.47 -9.00
C TYR A 71 23.25 -13.66 -8.49
N ILE A 72 23.23 -13.86 -7.18
CA ILE A 72 22.38 -14.85 -6.52
C ILE A 72 21.07 -14.15 -6.17
N PRO A 73 19.95 -14.48 -6.84
CA PRO A 73 18.66 -13.88 -6.52
C PRO A 73 18.21 -14.32 -5.12
N PRO A 74 17.35 -13.52 -4.45
CA PRO A 74 16.65 -14.01 -3.27
C PRO A 74 15.85 -15.27 -3.60
N ARG A 75 15.53 -16.07 -2.56
CA ARG A 75 14.66 -17.25 -2.75
C ARG A 75 13.39 -16.83 -3.45
N SER A 76 13.06 -17.54 -4.51
CA SER A 76 12.01 -17.19 -5.44
C SER A 76 11.36 -18.44 -6.02
N THR A 77 10.29 -18.25 -6.78
CA THR A 77 9.67 -19.24 -7.64
C THR A 77 9.71 -18.74 -9.07
N VAL A 78 9.81 -19.64 -10.05
CA VAL A 78 9.73 -19.28 -11.46
C VAL A 78 8.27 -19.26 -11.89
N TYR A 79 7.77 -18.09 -12.26
CA TYR A 79 6.43 -17.87 -12.78
C TYR A 79 6.49 -17.64 -14.29
N THR A 80 5.63 -18.32 -15.05
CA THR A 80 5.49 -18.08 -16.50
C THR A 80 4.26 -17.23 -16.75
N VAL A 81 4.44 -16.06 -17.34
CA VAL A 81 3.39 -15.08 -17.64
C VAL A 81 2.35 -15.69 -18.60
N LYS A 82 1.07 -15.58 -18.23
CA LYS A 82 -0.08 -16.12 -18.94
C LYS A 82 -0.88 -15.00 -19.62
N ARG A 83 -1.78 -15.39 -20.52
CA ARG A 83 -2.70 -14.44 -21.18
C ARG A 83 -3.54 -13.70 -20.13
N GLY A 84 -3.52 -12.37 -20.16
CA GLY A 84 -4.28 -11.50 -19.25
C GLY A 84 -3.57 -11.14 -17.95
N ASP A 85 -2.32 -11.61 -17.79
CA ASP A 85 -1.47 -11.20 -16.68
C ASP A 85 -0.96 -9.78 -16.85
N VAL A 86 -0.81 -9.12 -15.71
CA VAL A 86 -0.17 -7.81 -15.52
C VAL A 86 0.55 -7.87 -14.18
N LEU A 87 1.68 -7.16 -14.03
CA LEU A 87 2.55 -7.32 -12.85
C LEU A 87 1.83 -7.12 -11.53
N TRP A 88 0.86 -6.20 -11.44
CA TRP A 88 0.11 -5.95 -10.21
C TRP A 88 -0.74 -7.16 -9.78
N LYS A 89 -1.32 -7.91 -10.71
CA LYS A 89 -2.08 -9.14 -10.39
C LYS A 89 -1.16 -10.25 -9.91
N ILE A 90 0.01 -10.40 -10.55
CA ILE A 90 1.01 -11.39 -10.15
C ILE A 90 1.54 -11.03 -8.75
N ALA A 91 1.92 -9.77 -8.54
CA ALA A 91 2.37 -9.24 -7.26
C ALA A 91 1.35 -9.54 -6.13
N ALA A 92 0.09 -9.18 -6.34
CA ALA A 92 -0.99 -9.41 -5.38
C ALA A 92 -1.19 -10.91 -5.07
N ASN A 93 -1.22 -11.76 -6.10
CA ASN A 93 -1.41 -13.20 -5.94
C ASN A 93 -0.27 -13.89 -5.17
N HIS A 94 0.93 -13.30 -5.20
CA HIS A 94 2.12 -13.85 -4.57
C HIS A 94 2.54 -13.11 -3.31
N GLY A 95 1.77 -12.11 -2.84
CA GLY A 95 2.06 -11.37 -1.62
C GLY A 95 3.37 -10.58 -1.66
N VAL A 96 3.78 -10.14 -2.85
CA VAL A 96 5.00 -9.33 -3.06
C VAL A 96 4.65 -8.02 -3.75
N SER A 97 5.51 -7.01 -3.67
CA SER A 97 5.29 -5.77 -4.41
C SER A 97 5.65 -5.91 -5.89
N ILE A 98 5.05 -5.07 -6.75
CA ILE A 98 5.43 -4.97 -8.16
C ILE A 98 6.93 -4.67 -8.27
N GLN A 99 7.43 -3.73 -7.46
CA GLN A 99 8.83 -3.33 -7.48
C GLN A 99 9.77 -4.47 -7.09
N THR A 100 9.35 -5.31 -6.15
CA THR A 100 10.08 -6.53 -5.77
C THR A 100 10.25 -7.46 -6.97
N ILE A 101 9.19 -7.65 -7.77
CA ILE A 101 9.27 -8.45 -9.00
C ILE A 101 10.17 -7.76 -10.04
N VAL A 102 9.99 -6.46 -10.27
CA VAL A 102 10.79 -5.67 -11.22
C VAL A 102 12.28 -5.77 -10.90
N ASN A 103 12.66 -5.51 -9.65
CA ASN A 103 14.05 -5.52 -9.21
C ASN A 103 14.66 -6.93 -9.28
N THR A 104 13.93 -7.95 -8.82
CA THR A 104 14.42 -9.34 -8.83
C THR A 104 14.70 -9.83 -10.25
N ASN A 105 13.92 -9.36 -11.22
CA ASN A 105 14.03 -9.74 -12.62
C ASN A 105 14.81 -8.75 -13.48
N ASN A 106 15.34 -7.69 -12.86
CA ASN A 106 16.00 -6.58 -13.56
C ASN A 106 15.16 -6.01 -14.74
N LEU A 107 13.83 -5.96 -14.57
CA LEU A 107 12.93 -5.45 -15.60
C LEU A 107 13.12 -3.93 -15.74
N GLN A 108 13.15 -3.46 -16.98
CA GLN A 108 13.25 -2.02 -17.29
C GLN A 108 11.87 -1.35 -17.40
N THR A 109 10.81 -2.16 -17.49
CA THR A 109 9.41 -1.74 -17.64
C THR A 109 8.51 -2.69 -16.85
N THR A 110 7.29 -2.26 -16.57
CA THR A 110 6.24 -3.10 -15.98
C THR A 110 5.46 -3.90 -17.03
N GLU A 111 5.72 -3.68 -18.32
CA GLU A 111 5.20 -4.50 -19.40
C GLU A 111 5.80 -5.91 -19.37
N ILE A 112 4.93 -6.91 -19.50
CA ILE A 112 5.31 -8.32 -19.49
C ILE A 112 4.69 -9.04 -20.68
N LEU A 113 5.43 -9.97 -21.26
CA LEU A 113 4.99 -10.72 -22.44
C LEU A 113 4.48 -12.10 -22.04
N ILE A 114 3.44 -12.57 -22.71
CA ILE A 114 2.94 -13.94 -22.54
C ILE A 114 4.08 -14.92 -22.82
N GLY A 115 4.31 -15.86 -21.91
CA GLY A 115 5.41 -16.82 -21.95
C GLY A 115 6.72 -16.34 -21.33
N GLN A 116 6.82 -15.07 -20.92
CA GLN A 116 7.99 -14.56 -20.18
C GLN A 116 8.10 -15.26 -18.83
N LYS A 117 9.33 -15.65 -18.46
CA LYS A 117 9.63 -16.24 -17.15
C LYS A 117 10.10 -15.15 -16.19
N LEU A 118 9.50 -15.14 -15.00
CA LEU A 118 9.81 -14.20 -13.92
C LEU A 118 10.17 -14.95 -12.64
N LEU A 119 11.19 -14.48 -11.95
CA LEU A 119 11.51 -14.80 -10.58
C LEU A 119 10.57 -14.03 -9.66
N ILE A 120 9.68 -14.74 -8.97
CA ILE A 120 8.79 -14.16 -7.98
C ILE A 120 9.36 -14.50 -6.61
N PRO A 121 9.92 -13.54 -5.85
CA PRO A 121 10.47 -13.81 -4.53
C PRO A 121 9.46 -14.52 -3.64
N THR A 122 9.90 -15.58 -3.00
CA THR A 122 9.17 -16.24 -1.93
C THR A 122 9.64 -15.63 -0.63
N GLN A 123 8.73 -15.16 0.22
CA GLN A 123 9.11 -14.82 1.59
C GLN A 123 9.70 -16.07 2.25
N GLU A 124 11.01 -16.03 2.51
CA GLU A 124 11.65 -16.98 3.41
C GLU A 124 11.28 -16.58 4.85
N PRO A 125 10.99 -17.53 5.76
CA PRO A 125 10.66 -17.19 7.15
C PRO A 125 11.76 -16.31 7.73
N ALA A 126 11.42 -15.07 8.06
CA ALA A 126 12.39 -14.12 8.57
C ALA A 126 13.04 -14.69 9.84
N ALA A 127 14.38 -14.72 9.87
CA ALA A 127 15.11 -14.73 11.14
C ALA A 127 14.59 -13.56 11.99
N GLU A 128 14.24 -13.85 13.24
CA GLU A 128 13.50 -13.00 14.18
C GLU A 128 13.99 -11.54 14.21
N THR A 129 13.41 -10.69 13.36
CA THR A 129 13.10 -9.30 13.75
C THR A 129 11.96 -9.36 14.77
N PRO A 130 11.86 -8.40 15.72
CA PRO A 130 10.92 -8.48 16.83
C PRO A 130 9.55 -8.92 16.33
N GLN A 131 9.08 -10.05 16.85
CA GLN A 131 7.84 -10.69 16.42
C GLN A 131 6.74 -9.64 16.25
N PRO A 132 5.90 -9.71 15.21
CA PRO A 132 4.58 -9.12 15.32
C PRO A 132 3.96 -9.71 16.59
N LYS A 133 3.56 -8.82 17.50
CA LYS A 133 2.79 -9.15 18.70
C LYS A 133 1.72 -10.19 18.32
N PRO A 134 1.38 -11.14 19.20
CA PRO A 134 0.35 -12.14 18.94
C PRO A 134 -0.90 -11.48 18.35
N LYS A 135 -1.51 -12.15 17.37
CA LYS A 135 -2.82 -11.87 16.78
C LYS A 135 -3.91 -11.94 17.85
N ALA A 136 -3.89 -10.96 18.73
CA ALA A 136 -4.93 -10.61 19.67
C ALA A 136 -5.33 -9.18 19.27
N GLU A 137 -6.47 -9.07 18.59
CA GLU A 137 -7.31 -7.87 18.60
C GLU A 137 -6.64 -6.57 18.09
N GLN A 138 -6.30 -6.54 16.79
CA GLN A 138 -6.07 -5.27 16.07
C GLN A 138 -7.41 -4.64 15.72
N ASP A 139 -8.10 -4.09 16.73
CA ASP A 139 -9.37 -3.36 16.57
C ASP A 139 -9.17 -1.90 16.14
N LYS A 140 -7.92 -1.46 16.01
CA LYS A 140 -7.56 -0.07 15.67
C LYS A 140 -6.64 0.01 14.46
N PRO A 141 -6.72 1.10 13.66
CA PRO A 141 -5.76 1.39 12.61
C PRO A 141 -4.30 1.34 13.12
N TRP A 142 -3.39 0.83 12.30
CA TRP A 142 -1.95 0.89 12.57
C TRP A 142 -1.16 1.20 11.30
N VAL A 143 0.08 1.66 11.48
CA VAL A 143 0.96 2.06 10.38
C VAL A 143 2.23 1.22 10.41
N GLU A 144 2.62 0.72 9.24
CA GLU A 144 3.92 0.12 9.00
C GLU A 144 4.72 0.99 8.05
N ASN A 145 6.04 1.02 8.21
CA ASN A 145 6.91 1.79 7.34
C ASN A 145 7.63 0.87 6.36
N THR A 146 7.44 1.12 5.07
CA THR A 146 8.18 0.45 3.99
C THR A 146 9.21 1.40 3.39
N ARG A 147 10.30 0.87 2.85
CA ARG A 147 11.31 1.66 2.12
C ARG A 147 11.06 1.58 0.62
N TYR A 148 11.10 2.72 -0.05
CA TYR A 148 10.97 2.83 -1.49
C TYR A 148 12.20 3.55 -2.07
N GLN A 149 12.73 3.05 -3.19
CA GLN A 149 13.85 3.68 -3.87
C GLN A 149 13.34 4.52 -5.03
N VAL A 150 13.62 5.83 -4.97
CA VAL A 150 13.22 6.83 -5.96
C VAL A 150 13.79 6.47 -7.34
N VAL A 151 12.94 6.47 -8.35
CA VAL A 151 13.30 6.21 -9.74
C VAL A 151 13.14 7.47 -10.61
N LYS A 152 13.52 7.39 -11.88
CA LYS A 152 13.41 8.52 -12.81
C LYS A 152 11.94 8.94 -12.99
N GLY A 153 11.67 10.23 -12.78
CA GLY A 153 10.33 10.81 -12.92
C GLY A 153 9.54 10.86 -11.61
N ASP A 154 10.08 10.28 -10.54
CA ASP A 154 9.47 10.39 -9.22
C ASP A 154 9.57 11.81 -8.65
N THR A 155 8.48 12.21 -8.01
CA THR A 155 8.38 13.38 -7.16
C THR A 155 7.71 12.95 -5.85
N PRO A 156 7.81 13.72 -4.77
CA PRO A 156 7.07 13.43 -3.54
C PRO A 156 5.56 13.25 -3.79
N TRP A 157 4.98 14.03 -4.71
CA TRP A 157 3.57 13.93 -5.12
C TRP A 157 3.26 12.63 -5.85
N THR A 158 4.03 12.27 -6.88
CA THR A 158 3.73 11.07 -7.68
C THR A 158 3.88 9.80 -6.86
N ILE A 159 4.86 9.76 -5.95
CA ILE A 159 5.04 8.64 -5.01
C ILE A 159 3.87 8.59 -4.02
N SER A 160 3.49 9.71 -3.39
CA SER A 160 2.40 9.70 -2.40
C SER A 160 1.09 9.18 -2.99
N ILE A 161 0.76 9.64 -4.21
CA ILE A 161 -0.42 9.21 -4.95
C ILE A 161 -0.33 7.73 -5.33
N ALA A 162 0.81 7.26 -5.85
CA ALA A 162 1.00 5.86 -6.23
C ALA A 162 0.87 4.90 -5.04
N HIS A 163 1.19 5.37 -3.83
CA HIS A 163 1.08 4.61 -2.59
C HIS A 163 -0.19 4.90 -1.79
N GLY A 164 -1.11 5.73 -2.31
CA GLY A 164 -2.39 6.00 -1.69
C GLY A 164 -2.31 6.74 -0.35
N ILE A 165 -1.29 7.57 -0.16
CA ILE A 165 -1.08 8.36 1.06
C ILE A 165 -1.15 9.86 0.79
N PRO A 166 -1.54 10.67 1.79
CA PRO A 166 -1.48 12.12 1.69
C PRO A 166 -0.06 12.63 1.39
N PHE A 167 0.03 13.60 0.50
CA PHE A 167 1.29 14.28 0.16
C PHE A 167 1.99 14.86 1.39
N THR A 168 1.23 15.52 2.26
CA THR A 168 1.74 16.10 3.50
C THR A 168 2.31 15.05 4.45
N GLU A 169 1.68 13.88 4.54
CA GLU A 169 2.19 12.78 5.35
C GLU A 169 3.50 12.22 4.78
N PHE A 170 3.56 12.01 3.46
CA PHE A 170 4.79 11.58 2.78
C PHE A 170 5.96 12.53 3.09
N LEU A 171 5.73 13.85 2.98
CA LEU A 171 6.75 14.85 3.28
C LEU A 171 7.20 14.78 4.75
N GLN A 172 6.25 14.73 5.69
CA GLN A 172 6.53 14.70 7.12
C GLN A 172 7.36 13.48 7.53
N VAL A 173 6.98 12.27 7.09
CA VAL A 173 7.69 11.02 7.42
C VAL A 173 9.13 11.05 6.88
N ASN A 174 9.34 11.71 5.74
CA ASN A 174 10.66 11.83 5.11
C ASN A 174 11.43 13.08 5.50
N LYS A 175 10.87 13.92 6.38
CA LYS A 175 11.46 15.22 6.80
C LYS A 175 11.76 16.13 5.61
N LEU A 176 10.87 16.11 4.62
CA LEU A 176 10.94 16.93 3.42
C LEU A 176 9.98 18.13 3.53
N SER A 177 10.31 19.17 2.79
CA SER A 177 9.46 20.32 2.48
C SER A 177 8.89 20.20 1.07
N GLU A 178 7.88 21.01 0.75
CA GLU A 178 7.30 21.04 -0.60
C GLU A 178 8.28 21.47 -1.69
N SER A 179 9.35 22.21 -1.32
CA SER A 179 10.41 22.63 -2.23
C SER A 179 11.50 21.59 -2.45
N ASP A 180 11.51 20.49 -1.71
CA ASP A 180 12.57 19.48 -1.81
C ASP A 180 12.37 18.56 -3.02
N TYR A 181 13.49 18.26 -3.68
CA TYR A 181 13.54 17.34 -4.81
C TYR A 181 14.14 16.01 -4.38
N LEU A 182 13.57 14.92 -4.90
CA LEU A 182 14.10 13.58 -4.68
C LEU A 182 15.20 13.27 -5.68
N GLN A 183 16.28 12.65 -5.21
CA GLN A 183 17.36 12.18 -6.08
C GLN A 183 17.07 10.75 -6.53
N ILE A 184 17.34 10.42 -7.80
CA ILE A 184 17.25 9.04 -8.28
C ILE A 184 18.17 8.15 -7.43
N GLY A 185 17.62 7.05 -6.93
CA GLY A 185 18.30 6.12 -6.02
C GLY A 185 18.19 6.49 -4.54
N GLN A 186 17.67 7.67 -4.19
CA GLN A 186 17.34 8.03 -2.81
C GLN A 186 16.32 7.04 -2.25
N VAL A 187 16.50 6.64 -0.99
CA VAL A 187 15.54 5.78 -0.31
C VAL A 187 14.65 6.64 0.58
N VAL A 188 13.34 6.59 0.33
CA VAL A 188 12.31 7.26 1.11
C VAL A 188 11.49 6.23 1.88
N THR A 189 10.80 6.69 2.91
CA THR A 189 9.90 5.90 3.76
C THR A 189 8.46 6.13 3.33
N ILE A 190 7.71 5.05 3.15
CA ILE A 190 6.29 5.05 2.83
C ILE A 190 5.52 4.52 4.06
N PRO A 191 4.70 5.35 4.71
CA PRO A 191 3.74 4.85 5.70
C PRO A 191 2.66 4.03 4.98
N VAL A 192 2.39 2.82 5.47
CA VAL A 192 1.35 1.93 4.98
C VAL A 192 0.31 1.78 6.08
N HIS A 193 -0.86 2.35 5.85
CA HIS A 193 -1.98 2.32 6.80
C HIS A 193 -2.78 1.04 6.63
N HIS A 194 -2.90 0.30 7.71
CA HIS A 194 -3.72 -0.89 7.80
C HIS A 194 -4.97 -0.56 8.60
N ILE A 195 -6.12 -0.56 7.93
CA ILE A 195 -7.40 -0.18 8.52
C ILE A 195 -8.25 -1.45 8.72
N PRO A 196 -8.38 -1.98 9.95
CA PRO A 196 -9.28 -3.10 10.23
C PRO A 196 -10.69 -2.87 9.70
N LYS A 197 -11.35 -3.95 9.29
CA LYS A 197 -12.77 -3.89 8.97
C LYS A 197 -13.58 -3.80 10.27
N THR A 198 -14.47 -2.82 10.33
CA THR A 198 -15.33 -2.57 11.50
C THR A 198 -16.73 -3.14 11.27
N ALA A 199 -17.43 -3.46 12.36
CA ALA A 199 -18.81 -3.87 12.30
C ALA A 199 -19.72 -2.71 11.87
N THR A 200 -20.75 -3.01 11.08
CA THR A 200 -21.80 -2.05 10.70
C THR A 200 -23.10 -2.38 11.43
N ALA A 201 -23.99 -1.39 11.59
CA ALA A 201 -25.30 -1.57 12.22
C ALA A 201 -26.27 -2.49 11.43
N GLY A 202 -25.85 -2.96 10.24
CA GLY A 202 -26.62 -3.85 9.38
C GLY A 202 -26.29 -3.66 7.91
N ALA A 203 -26.88 -4.52 7.06
CA ALA A 203 -26.54 -4.62 5.64
C ALA A 203 -26.86 -3.38 4.79
N LYS A 204 -27.55 -2.36 5.30
CA LYS A 204 -27.76 -1.09 4.59
C LYS A 204 -26.77 0.01 5.00
N TYR A 205 -26.13 -0.14 6.15
CA TYR A 205 -25.26 0.87 6.77
C TYR A 205 -23.80 0.69 6.38
N GLY A 206 -23.04 1.78 6.43
CA GLY A 206 -21.59 1.80 6.21
C GLY A 206 -20.79 1.81 7.51
N GLU A 207 -19.49 1.54 7.38
CA GLU A 207 -18.50 1.68 8.44
C GLU A 207 -18.34 3.16 8.82
N TYR A 208 -18.35 3.46 10.11
CA TYR A 208 -18.19 4.83 10.63
C TYR A 208 -16.70 5.08 10.90
N LEU A 209 -15.97 5.51 9.88
CA LEU A 209 -14.51 5.63 9.90
C LEU A 209 -14.07 7.09 9.83
N ASP A 210 -13.26 7.54 10.78
CA ASP A 210 -12.69 8.89 10.77
C ASP A 210 -11.90 9.16 9.49
N TRP A 211 -12.03 10.38 8.95
CA TRP A 211 -11.36 10.82 7.74
C TRP A 211 -9.85 10.73 7.85
N PHE A 212 -9.30 11.28 8.93
CA PHE A 212 -7.86 11.44 9.11
C PHE A 212 -7.19 10.13 9.56
N GLU A 213 -7.90 9.30 10.32
CA GLU A 213 -7.37 8.04 10.84
C GLU A 213 -7.60 6.84 9.91
N ALA A 214 -8.58 6.88 9.00
CA ALA A 214 -9.01 5.68 8.27
C ALA A 214 -9.54 5.93 6.85
N ALA A 215 -10.61 6.70 6.68
CA ALA A 215 -11.37 6.71 5.42
C ALA A 215 -10.53 7.20 4.23
N GLN A 216 -9.62 8.17 4.43
CA GLN A 216 -8.78 8.70 3.37
C GLN A 216 -7.79 7.66 2.79
N TYR A 217 -7.41 6.64 3.56
CA TYR A 217 -6.49 5.57 3.14
C TYR A 217 -7.24 4.43 2.42
N LEU A 218 -8.55 4.32 2.64
CA LEU A 218 -9.42 3.37 1.94
C LEU A 218 -9.99 3.95 0.65
N PHE A 219 -10.11 5.27 0.57
CA PHE A 219 -10.52 6.00 -0.62
C PHE A 219 -9.45 7.05 -0.97
N PRO A 220 -8.23 6.62 -1.38
CA PRO A 220 -7.15 7.54 -1.70
C PRO A 220 -7.42 8.34 -2.98
N ILE A 221 -6.64 9.39 -3.23
CA ILE A 221 -6.71 10.14 -4.49
C ILE A 221 -6.50 9.18 -5.67
N ASN A 222 -7.25 9.40 -6.75
CA ASN A 222 -7.41 8.53 -7.92
C ASN A 222 -8.20 7.24 -7.71
N ALA A 223 -8.60 6.89 -6.49
CA ALA A 223 -9.50 5.77 -6.28
C ALA A 223 -10.88 6.07 -6.90
N THR A 224 -11.48 5.04 -7.48
CA THR A 224 -12.87 5.07 -7.95
C THR A 224 -13.76 4.38 -6.93
N ALA A 225 -14.95 4.92 -6.71
CA ALA A 225 -15.93 4.33 -5.81
C ALA A 225 -17.33 4.37 -6.43
N LYS A 226 -18.20 3.48 -5.96
CA LYS A 226 -19.64 3.60 -6.19
C LYS A 226 -20.26 4.33 -5.01
N VAL A 227 -20.91 5.45 -5.26
CA VAL A 227 -21.65 6.19 -4.23
C VAL A 227 -23.13 5.84 -4.35
N THR A 228 -23.76 5.52 -3.23
CA THR A 228 -25.19 5.21 -3.15
C THR A 228 -25.87 6.20 -2.22
N ASP A 229 -26.88 6.92 -2.70
CA ASP A 229 -27.72 7.77 -1.87
C ASP A 229 -28.54 6.92 -0.90
N PHE A 230 -28.42 7.22 0.39
CA PHE A 230 -28.97 6.35 1.43
C PHE A 230 -30.51 6.32 1.43
N ALA A 231 -31.15 7.41 1.01
CA ALA A 231 -32.62 7.52 1.03
C ALA A 231 -33.27 6.92 -0.22
N THR A 232 -32.70 7.14 -1.40
CA THR A 232 -33.29 6.67 -2.67
C THR A 232 -32.75 5.33 -3.13
N GLY A 233 -31.58 4.90 -2.64
CA GLY A 233 -30.90 3.70 -3.10
C GLY A 233 -30.29 3.82 -4.51
N LYS A 234 -30.42 4.98 -5.17
CA LYS A 234 -29.77 5.24 -6.44
C LYS A 234 -28.27 5.39 -6.26
N SER A 235 -27.51 4.92 -7.24
CA SER A 235 -26.05 4.94 -7.21
C SER A 235 -25.44 5.49 -8.48
N PHE A 236 -24.21 5.97 -8.37
CA PHE A 236 -23.39 6.50 -9.45
C PHE A 236 -21.90 6.24 -9.14
N MET A 237 -21.06 6.25 -10.16
CA MET A 237 -19.63 6.07 -10.04
C MET A 237 -18.90 7.40 -9.95
N VAL A 238 -17.86 7.43 -9.11
CA VAL A 238 -17.06 8.61 -8.86
C VAL A 238 -15.58 8.29 -8.83
N LYS A 239 -14.75 9.32 -8.96
CA LYS A 239 -13.32 9.27 -8.67
C LYS A 239 -12.96 10.39 -7.70
N ARG A 240 -12.20 10.06 -6.65
CA ARG A 240 -11.57 11.10 -5.81
C ARG A 240 -10.47 11.75 -6.63
N THR A 241 -10.61 13.04 -6.92
CA THR A 241 -9.65 13.80 -7.75
C THR A 241 -8.63 14.53 -6.89
N ILE A 242 -9.04 15.10 -5.76
CA ILE A 242 -8.14 15.74 -4.79
C ILE A 242 -8.73 15.71 -3.37
N GLY A 243 -8.63 16.79 -2.61
CA GLY A 243 -9.11 16.93 -1.24
C GLY A 243 -8.14 16.44 -0.17
N ALA A 244 -7.84 17.29 0.81
CA ALA A 244 -7.00 16.98 1.96
C ALA A 244 -7.83 16.84 3.25
N SER A 245 -8.77 17.76 3.47
CA SER A 245 -9.62 17.81 4.66
C SER A 245 -10.90 16.97 4.54
N HIS A 246 -11.22 16.56 3.32
CA HIS A 246 -12.30 15.66 2.92
C HIS A 246 -12.02 15.20 1.47
N SER A 247 -12.95 14.46 0.86
CA SER A 247 -12.77 13.95 -0.50
C SER A 247 -13.38 14.91 -1.52
N ASP A 248 -12.53 15.57 -2.31
CA ASP A 248 -12.95 16.34 -3.48
C ASP A 248 -13.09 15.36 -4.64
N THR A 249 -14.32 15.25 -5.16
CA THR A 249 -14.74 14.08 -5.94
C THR A 249 -15.50 14.51 -7.18
N GLU A 250 -15.32 13.78 -8.27
CA GLU A 250 -16.01 14.01 -9.54
C GLU A 250 -16.77 12.77 -10.00
N PRO A 251 -17.93 12.92 -10.67
CA PRO A 251 -18.58 11.81 -11.34
C PRO A 251 -17.71 11.31 -12.49
N LEU A 252 -17.68 9.99 -12.71
CA LEU A 252 -16.83 9.41 -13.75
C LEU A 252 -17.33 9.71 -15.16
N THR A 253 -18.65 9.87 -15.34
CA THR A 253 -19.27 10.02 -16.66
C THR A 253 -20.45 10.99 -16.61
N ALA A 254 -20.89 11.47 -17.78
CA ALA A 254 -22.12 12.25 -17.92
C ALA A 254 -23.38 11.51 -17.41
N ALA A 255 -23.40 10.18 -17.51
CA ALA A 255 -24.47 9.36 -16.97
C ALA A 255 -24.49 9.38 -15.42
N ASP A 256 -23.32 9.38 -14.78
CA ASP A 256 -23.18 9.52 -13.33
C ASP A 256 -23.66 10.90 -12.88
N SER A 257 -23.31 11.96 -13.61
CA SER A 257 -23.82 13.32 -13.36
C SER A 257 -25.33 13.42 -13.48
N ALA A 258 -25.92 12.80 -14.50
CA ALA A 258 -27.37 12.72 -14.65
C ALA A 258 -28.02 11.95 -13.49
N ALA A 259 -27.40 10.87 -13.02
CA ALA A 259 -27.86 10.12 -11.85
C ALA A 259 -27.84 10.98 -10.58
N ILE A 260 -26.77 11.75 -10.35
CA ILE A 260 -26.64 12.73 -9.26
C ILE A 260 -27.79 13.76 -9.35
N LYS A 261 -28.00 14.42 -10.49
CA LYS A 261 -29.12 15.36 -10.69
C LYS A 261 -30.46 14.70 -10.33
N SER A 262 -30.68 13.44 -10.73
CA SER A 262 -31.92 12.71 -10.44
C SER A 262 -32.16 12.45 -8.95
N ILE A 263 -31.11 12.45 -8.12
CA ILE A 263 -31.19 12.31 -6.66
C ILE A 263 -31.51 13.68 -6.03
N TRP A 264 -30.96 14.75 -6.58
CA TRP A 264 -31.19 16.14 -6.15
C TRP A 264 -32.30 16.86 -6.96
N ARG A 265 -33.35 16.12 -7.34
CA ARG A 265 -34.59 16.68 -7.94
C ARG A 265 -34.39 17.42 -9.28
N GLY A 266 -33.41 16.97 -10.07
CA GLY A 266 -33.17 17.44 -11.43
C GLY A 266 -32.04 18.46 -11.57
N SER A 267 -31.45 18.93 -10.47
CA SER A 267 -30.32 19.88 -10.48
C SER A 267 -29.27 19.49 -9.44
N PHE A 268 -28.08 20.07 -9.56
CA PHE A 268 -27.08 20.01 -8.48
C PHE A 268 -27.47 20.93 -7.32
N SER A 269 -26.98 20.64 -6.12
CA SER A 269 -27.36 21.39 -4.92
C SER A 269 -26.43 21.14 -3.74
N TRP A 270 -26.28 22.17 -2.90
CA TRP A 270 -25.60 22.13 -1.60
C TRP A 270 -26.36 21.34 -0.53
N SER A 271 -27.58 20.86 -0.80
CA SER A 271 -28.34 20.06 0.16
C SER A 271 -27.56 18.79 0.51
N ILE A 272 -27.26 18.62 1.79
CA ILE A 272 -26.48 17.49 2.31
C ILE A 272 -27.35 16.23 2.34
N ARG A 273 -26.79 15.11 1.91
CA ARG A 273 -27.46 13.80 1.94
C ARG A 273 -26.55 12.73 2.54
N PRO A 274 -27.11 11.80 3.34
CA PRO A 274 -26.41 10.59 3.76
C PRO A 274 -26.13 9.70 2.55
N VAL A 275 -24.89 9.20 2.42
CA VAL A 275 -24.50 8.32 1.33
C VAL A 275 -23.63 7.16 1.82
N ILE A 276 -23.57 6.10 1.04
CA ILE A 276 -22.61 5.00 1.21
C ILE A 276 -21.58 5.08 0.09
N VAL A 277 -20.29 5.12 0.46
CA VAL A 277 -19.18 5.02 -0.49
C VAL A 277 -18.69 3.57 -0.50
N GLU A 278 -18.83 2.89 -1.63
CA GLU A 278 -18.35 1.52 -1.81
C GLU A 278 -17.02 1.52 -2.58
N VAL A 279 -15.95 1.10 -1.90
CA VAL A 279 -14.59 1.05 -2.42
C VAL A 279 -13.91 -0.22 -1.91
N ASP A 280 -13.24 -0.96 -2.80
CA ASP A 280 -12.52 -2.20 -2.49
C ASP A 280 -13.29 -3.21 -1.62
N GLY A 281 -14.58 -3.39 -1.92
CA GLY A 281 -15.46 -4.33 -1.20
C GLY A 281 -15.83 -3.88 0.23
N ARG A 282 -15.47 -2.65 0.60
CA ARG A 282 -15.90 -1.98 1.83
C ARG A 282 -17.01 -0.99 1.54
N ARG A 283 -17.80 -0.70 2.56
CA ARG A 283 -18.94 0.23 2.50
C ARG A 283 -18.77 1.24 3.61
N LEU A 284 -18.50 2.48 3.26
CA LEU A 284 -18.15 3.53 4.20
C LEU A 284 -19.35 4.48 4.36
N ALA A 285 -19.70 4.80 5.61
CA ALA A 285 -20.74 5.78 5.90
C ALA A 285 -20.18 7.19 5.68
N ALA A 286 -20.85 7.96 4.84
CA ALA A 286 -20.43 9.29 4.46
C ALA A 286 -21.63 10.22 4.29
N SER A 287 -21.34 11.47 3.95
CA SER A 287 -22.33 12.44 3.49
C SER A 287 -21.80 13.18 2.28
N MET A 288 -22.71 13.69 1.46
CA MET A 288 -22.36 14.36 0.21
C MET A 288 -23.29 15.54 -0.02
N SER A 289 -22.74 16.61 -0.60
CA SER A 289 -23.50 17.59 -1.37
C SER A 289 -23.15 17.43 -2.85
N SER A 290 -24.02 17.84 -3.77
CA SER A 290 -23.82 17.59 -5.21
C SER A 290 -23.40 18.82 -6.00
N MET A 291 -23.20 19.96 -5.35
CA MET A 291 -22.90 21.20 -6.06
C MET A 291 -21.47 21.17 -6.62
N PRO A 292 -21.29 21.29 -7.95
CA PRO A 292 -19.99 21.48 -8.55
C PRO A 292 -19.36 22.79 -8.07
N HIS A 293 -18.08 22.77 -7.76
CA HIS A 293 -17.32 23.96 -7.44
C HIS A 293 -15.81 23.75 -7.68
N SER A 294 -15.09 24.88 -7.75
CA SER A 294 -13.62 24.92 -7.87
C SER A 294 -13.11 24.27 -9.17
N ILE A 295 -12.18 23.32 -9.08
CA ILE A 295 -11.44 22.78 -10.21
C ILE A 295 -12.08 21.49 -10.73
N GLU A 296 -12.17 21.38 -12.06
CA GLU A 296 -12.55 20.18 -12.82
C GLU A 296 -11.28 19.42 -13.27
N TYR A 297 -11.26 18.10 -13.07
CA TYR A 297 -10.18 17.22 -13.55
C TYR A 297 -10.65 16.20 -14.59
N ILE A 298 -11.95 15.87 -14.64
CA ILE A 298 -12.52 14.89 -15.56
C ILE A 298 -13.36 15.61 -16.61
N ALA A 299 -12.80 15.73 -17.82
CA ALA A 299 -13.53 16.26 -18.96
C ALA A 299 -14.69 15.34 -19.39
N ASP A 300 -15.67 15.92 -20.08
CA ASP A 300 -16.79 15.22 -20.73
C ASP A 300 -17.73 14.45 -19.77
N ASN A 301 -17.76 14.82 -18.49
CA ASN A 301 -18.65 14.22 -17.49
C ASN A 301 -19.91 15.06 -17.21
N ASP A 302 -20.17 16.15 -17.94
CA ASP A 302 -21.28 17.10 -17.68
C ASP A 302 -21.33 17.63 -16.24
N PHE A 303 -20.16 17.81 -15.60
CA PHE A 303 -19.99 18.26 -14.22
C PHE A 303 -18.82 19.25 -14.10
N ASP A 304 -19.13 20.54 -13.96
CA ASP A 304 -18.14 21.64 -13.95
C ASP A 304 -17.54 21.87 -12.55
N GLY A 305 -16.51 21.10 -12.20
CA GLY A 305 -15.79 21.18 -10.93
C GLY A 305 -15.82 19.86 -10.16
N HIS A 306 -15.67 19.91 -8.84
CA HIS A 306 -15.85 18.76 -7.96
C HIS A 306 -16.97 18.98 -6.94
N PHE A 307 -17.31 17.92 -6.21
CA PHE A 307 -18.19 17.98 -5.05
C PHE A 307 -17.57 17.27 -3.85
N ASP A 308 -18.08 17.62 -2.66
CA ASP A 308 -17.48 17.17 -1.40
C ASP A 308 -18.17 15.90 -0.89
N ILE A 309 -17.37 14.86 -0.61
CA ILE A 309 -17.79 13.73 0.22
C ILE A 309 -17.09 13.83 1.58
N HIS A 310 -17.89 13.94 2.63
CA HIS A 310 -17.43 14.05 4.01
C HIS A 310 -17.60 12.71 4.75
N PHE A 311 -16.60 12.43 5.58
CA PHE A 311 -16.54 11.31 6.52
C PHE A 311 -16.53 11.86 7.95
N PRO A 312 -16.67 11.02 9.00
CA PRO A 312 -16.46 11.46 10.37
C PRO A 312 -15.15 12.25 10.50
N GLY A 313 -15.19 13.40 11.19
CA GLY A 313 -14.01 14.24 11.39
C GLY A 313 -13.57 15.11 10.20
N SER A 314 -14.11 14.91 8.99
CA SER A 314 -13.83 15.77 7.83
C SER A 314 -14.12 17.25 8.10
N LEU A 315 -13.29 18.13 7.51
CA LEU A 315 -13.37 19.58 7.67
C LEU A 315 -13.75 20.25 6.35
N ARG A 316 -14.57 21.30 6.39
CA ARG A 316 -15.04 22.02 5.19
C ARG A 316 -14.05 23.09 4.70
N HIS A 317 -14.10 23.40 3.41
CA HIS A 317 -13.18 24.36 2.75
C HIS A 317 -13.15 25.75 3.39
N LYS A 318 -14.31 26.33 3.74
CA LYS A 318 -14.41 27.76 4.08
C LYS A 318 -13.65 28.20 5.34
N ASP A 319 -13.44 27.29 6.29
CA ASP A 319 -12.90 27.61 7.62
C ASP A 319 -12.13 26.45 8.29
N ASN A 320 -11.98 25.30 7.61
CA ASN A 320 -11.40 24.07 8.19
C ASN A 320 -12.07 23.63 9.50
N LEU A 321 -13.37 23.89 9.65
CA LEU A 321 -14.16 23.38 10.77
C LEU A 321 -14.98 22.16 10.37
N ILE A 322 -15.33 21.36 11.38
CA ILE A 322 -16.31 20.29 11.24
C ILE A 322 -17.68 20.90 10.93
N ASP A 323 -18.37 20.33 9.95
CA ASP A 323 -19.74 20.71 9.64
C ASP A 323 -20.76 19.80 10.35
N PRO A 324 -21.57 20.30 11.31
CA PRO A 324 -22.52 19.48 12.05
C PRO A 324 -23.55 18.75 11.18
N ASP A 325 -23.96 19.34 10.06
CA ASP A 325 -25.00 18.77 9.20
C ASP A 325 -24.45 17.59 8.39
N HIS A 326 -23.21 17.71 7.91
CA HIS A 326 -22.49 16.56 7.34
C HIS A 326 -22.33 15.46 8.39
N GLN A 327 -21.88 15.77 9.60
CA GLN A 327 -21.72 14.78 10.66
C GLN A 327 -23.04 14.10 11.04
N ALA A 328 -24.17 14.82 11.04
CA ALA A 328 -25.48 14.24 11.26
C ALA A 328 -25.89 13.27 10.14
N ALA A 329 -25.70 13.65 8.87
CA ALA A 329 -25.96 12.77 7.73
C ALA A 329 -25.08 11.51 7.75
N ILE A 330 -23.80 11.64 8.10
CA ILE A 330 -22.89 10.49 8.25
C ILE A 330 -23.41 9.50 9.30
N ARG A 331 -23.89 9.98 10.47
CA ARG A 331 -24.46 9.12 11.52
C ARG A 331 -25.67 8.33 11.03
N ILE A 332 -26.54 8.95 10.21
CA ILE A 332 -27.67 8.26 9.57
C ILE A 332 -27.15 7.10 8.69
N ALA A 333 -26.15 7.35 7.84
CA ALA A 333 -25.56 6.35 6.96
C ALA A 333 -24.84 5.21 7.72
N ALA A 334 -24.41 5.47 8.96
CA ALA A 334 -23.79 4.49 9.85
C ALA A 334 -24.78 3.75 10.79
N GLY A 335 -26.01 4.24 10.91
CA GLY A 335 -26.98 3.71 11.87
C GLY A 335 -26.65 4.05 13.32
N LYS A 336 -26.16 5.28 13.55
CA LYS A 336 -25.75 5.81 14.85
C LYS A 336 -26.60 6.97 15.32
#